data_AF-A0A5C7KQ87-F1
#
_entry.id   AF-A0A5C7KQ87-F1
#
_cell.length_a   1.000
_cell.length_b   1.000
_cell.length_c   1.000
_cell.angle_alpha   90.00
_cell.angle_beta   90.00
_cell.angle_gamma   90.00
#
_symmetry.space_group_name_H-M   'P 1'
#
loop_
_entity.id
_entity.type
_entity.pdbx_description
1 polymer ?
#
loop_
_entity_poly.entity_id
_entity_poly.type
_entity_poly.pdbx_seq_one_letter_code
_entity_poly.pdbx_strand_id
1 'polypeptide(L)'
;MKRQDLQKAGLPEVPGVYFFRDKEGNILYIGKATSLRDRVRSYFNPDLMKARGLRLVSMVTIADTVTFQTTESVLEALLLESKLIKKHNPPYNAKEKDNKSFSCVVITKEQFPRVLIMRIRDYEKRYTKKDVQAVYGPFTSLQTLRDAMKIIRKLFPYRDKCEPCIVDGVYGLRTSCKPCFNAKIKLC
;
A
#
# COMPACT_ATOMS: atom_id res chain seq x y z
N MET A 1 -27.34 13.94 -2.13
CA MET A 1 -28.00 12.61 -2.19
C MET A 1 -28.70 12.26 -0.86
N LYS A 2 -29.78 11.48 -0.86
CA LYS A 2 -30.46 10.96 0.36
C LYS A 2 -30.21 9.45 0.52
N ARG A 3 -30.43 8.93 1.73
CA ARG A 3 -30.28 7.48 2.04
C ARG A 3 -31.14 6.58 1.16
N GLN A 4 -32.34 7.04 0.78
CA GLN A 4 -33.28 6.28 -0.06
C GLN A 4 -32.73 6.07 -1.48
N ASP A 5 -31.87 6.98 -1.97
CA ASP A 5 -31.28 6.88 -3.30
C ASP A 5 -30.26 5.74 -3.42
N LEU A 6 -29.76 5.23 -2.29
CA LEU A 6 -28.80 4.12 -2.26
C LEU A 6 -29.36 2.80 -2.80
N GLN A 7 -30.68 2.59 -2.74
CA GLN A 7 -31.29 1.37 -3.30
C GLN A 7 -31.09 1.30 -4.81
N LYS A 8 -31.13 2.46 -5.49
CA LYS A 8 -30.91 2.56 -6.94
C LYS A 8 -29.45 2.27 -7.34
N ALA A 9 -28.52 2.43 -6.40
CA ALA A 9 -27.09 2.21 -6.67
C ALA A 9 -26.69 0.72 -6.71
N GLY A 10 -27.56 -0.21 -6.29
CA GLY A 10 -27.30 -1.65 -6.43
C GLY A 10 -26.02 -2.16 -5.78
N LEU A 11 -25.59 -1.53 -4.67
CA LEU A 11 -24.28 -1.79 -4.07
C LEU A 11 -24.17 -3.20 -3.47
N PRO A 12 -23.18 -4.02 -3.88
CA PRO A 12 -23.01 -5.38 -3.39
C PRO A 12 -22.32 -5.43 -2.01
N GLU A 13 -22.39 -6.58 -1.35
CA GLU A 13 -21.71 -6.89 -0.07
C GLU A 13 -20.31 -7.49 -0.30
N VAL A 14 -19.54 -6.89 -1.22
CA VAL A 14 -18.18 -7.36 -1.58
C VAL A 14 -17.16 -6.24 -1.50
N PRO A 15 -15.85 -6.56 -1.47
CA PRO A 15 -14.80 -5.57 -1.53
C PRO A 15 -14.83 -4.79 -2.84
N GLY A 16 -14.36 -3.54 -2.78
CA GLY A 16 -14.22 -2.72 -3.98
C GLY A 16 -13.98 -1.25 -3.70
N VAL A 17 -14.06 -0.47 -4.76
CA VAL A 17 -13.92 0.99 -4.75
C VAL A 17 -15.25 1.63 -5.15
N TYR A 18 -15.68 2.67 -4.43
CA TYR A 18 -16.86 3.47 -4.75
C TYR A 18 -16.47 4.90 -5.08
N PHE A 19 -17.34 5.56 -5.84
CA PHE A 19 -17.15 6.90 -6.37
C PHE A 19 -18.41 7.71 -6.08
N PHE A 20 -18.27 8.80 -5.34
CA PHE A 20 -19.32 9.81 -5.26
C PHE A 20 -19.14 10.78 -6.43
N ARG A 21 -20.24 11.07 -7.14
CA ARG A 21 -20.26 11.96 -8.30
C ARG A 21 -21.28 13.07 -8.12
N ASP A 22 -21.04 14.23 -8.72
CA ASP A 22 -22.04 15.29 -8.82
C ASP A 22 -23.06 15.01 -9.94
N LYS A 23 -23.97 15.96 -10.16
CA LYS A 23 -25.02 15.89 -11.20
C LYS A 23 -24.48 15.88 -12.63
N GLU A 24 -23.28 16.42 -12.83
CA GLU A 24 -22.59 16.46 -14.13
C GLU A 24 -21.77 15.18 -14.37
N GLY A 25 -21.68 14.31 -13.36
CA GLY A 25 -20.94 13.06 -13.41
C GLY A 25 -19.47 13.18 -12.99
N ASN A 26 -19.02 14.35 -12.54
CA ASN A 26 -17.64 14.56 -12.08
C ASN A 26 -17.37 13.79 -10.79
N ILE A 27 -16.18 13.24 -10.63
CA ILE A 27 -15.80 12.47 -9.44
C ILE A 27 -15.46 13.42 -8.30
N LEU A 28 -16.28 13.41 -7.25
CA LEU A 28 -16.08 14.21 -6.04
C LEU A 28 -15.14 13.51 -5.04
N TYR A 29 -15.35 12.20 -4.86
CA TYR A 29 -14.62 11.39 -3.88
C TYR A 29 -14.51 9.94 -4.34
N ILE A 30 -13.39 9.32 -4.05
CA ILE A 30 -13.12 7.90 -4.26
C ILE A 30 -12.76 7.27 -2.93
N GLY A 31 -13.33 6.12 -2.61
CA GLY A 31 -12.97 5.38 -1.40
C GLY A 31 -13.04 3.87 -1.57
N LYS A 32 -12.30 3.13 -0.75
CA LYS A 32 -12.32 1.67 -0.68
C LYS A 32 -13.29 1.14 0.37
N ALA A 33 -13.74 -0.10 0.17
CA ALA A 33 -14.62 -0.81 1.08
C ALA A 33 -14.27 -2.31 1.18
N THR A 34 -14.50 -2.89 2.37
CA THR A 34 -14.59 -4.35 2.55
C THR A 34 -15.97 -4.87 2.13
N SER A 35 -17.01 -4.07 2.36
CA SER A 35 -18.38 -4.24 1.86
C SER A 35 -18.83 -2.90 1.29
N LEU A 36 -18.99 -2.81 -0.03
CA LEU A 36 -19.42 -1.58 -0.72
C LEU A 36 -20.75 -1.06 -0.15
N ARG A 37 -21.72 -1.97 0.06
CA ARG A 37 -23.03 -1.65 0.63
C ARG A 37 -22.94 -0.98 2.00
N ASP A 38 -22.24 -1.60 2.95
CA ASP A 38 -22.16 -1.09 4.32
C ASP A 38 -21.34 0.18 4.39
N ARG A 39 -20.25 0.23 3.63
CA ARG A 39 -19.37 1.39 3.61
C ARG A 39 -20.09 2.61 3.09
N VAL A 40 -20.82 2.53 2.00
CA VAL A 40 -21.57 3.69 1.47
C VAL A 40 -22.74 4.04 2.39
N ARG A 41 -23.50 3.06 2.90
CA ARG A 41 -24.59 3.30 3.87
C ARG A 41 -24.11 4.08 5.10
N SER A 42 -22.89 3.82 5.57
CA SER A 42 -22.32 4.51 6.73
C SER A 42 -22.16 6.03 6.54
N TYR A 43 -22.18 6.54 5.30
CA TYR A 43 -22.19 7.98 5.03
C TYR A 43 -23.53 8.66 5.36
N PHE A 44 -24.57 7.87 5.61
CA PHE A 44 -25.91 8.39 5.92
C PHE A 44 -26.32 8.12 7.37
N ASN A 45 -25.37 7.64 8.19
CA ASN A 45 -25.57 7.52 9.62
C ASN A 45 -25.18 8.86 10.31
N PRO A 46 -26.11 9.56 10.97
CA PRO A 46 -25.85 10.87 11.60
C PRO A 46 -24.70 10.87 12.60
N ASP A 47 -24.54 9.80 13.39
CA ASP A 47 -23.51 9.72 14.42
C ASP A 47 -22.11 9.56 13.80
N LEU A 48 -22.02 8.74 12.75
CA LEU A 48 -20.78 8.56 12.00
C LEU A 48 -20.43 9.78 11.14
N MET A 49 -21.41 10.57 10.71
CA MET A 49 -21.20 11.83 10.00
C MET A 49 -20.51 12.87 10.88
N LYS A 50 -20.92 13.00 12.14
CA LYS A 50 -20.28 13.91 13.11
C LYS A 50 -18.79 13.62 13.29
N ALA A 51 -18.40 12.34 13.25
CA ALA A 51 -17.00 11.92 13.39
C ALA A 51 -16.14 12.11 12.12
N ARG A 52 -16.75 12.21 10.93
CA ARG A 52 -16.04 12.19 9.63
C ARG A 52 -15.56 13.55 9.13
N GLY A 53 -15.87 14.61 9.87
CA GLY A 53 -15.48 15.99 9.56
C GLY A 53 -16.33 16.63 8.46
N LEU A 54 -16.50 17.96 8.56
CA LEU A 54 -17.42 18.75 7.72
C LEU A 54 -17.21 18.53 6.21
N ARG A 55 -15.97 18.32 5.77
CA ARG A 55 -15.61 18.12 4.36
C ARG A 55 -16.32 16.93 3.72
N LEU A 56 -16.42 15.79 4.41
CA LEU A 56 -17.10 14.61 3.86
C LEU A 56 -18.62 14.77 3.92
N VAL A 57 -19.14 15.53 4.89
CA VAL A 57 -20.56 15.85 4.96
C VAL A 57 -20.97 16.70 3.76
N SER A 58 -20.23 17.78 3.48
CA SER A 58 -20.47 18.65 2.31
C SER A 58 -20.39 17.88 0.98
N MET A 59 -19.49 16.89 0.89
CA MET A 59 -19.41 16.05 -0.31
C MET A 59 -20.69 15.24 -0.54
N VAL A 60 -21.23 14.61 0.52
CA VAL A 60 -22.45 13.77 0.42
C VAL A 60 -23.70 14.62 0.09
N THR A 61 -23.73 15.88 0.53
CA THR A 61 -24.86 16.78 0.20
C THR A 61 -24.85 17.16 -1.28
N ILE A 62 -23.68 17.41 -1.86
CA ILE A 62 -23.50 17.81 -3.27
C ILE A 62 -23.56 16.59 -4.22
N ALA A 63 -23.15 15.41 -3.75
CA ALA A 63 -23.18 14.20 -4.55
C ALA A 63 -24.61 13.88 -5.01
N ASP A 64 -24.73 13.40 -6.24
CA ASP A 64 -25.97 12.99 -6.89
C ASP A 64 -26.03 11.47 -7.05
N THR A 65 -24.93 10.85 -7.50
CA THR A 65 -24.85 9.41 -7.74
C THR A 65 -23.67 8.77 -7.04
N VAL A 66 -23.78 7.46 -6.82
CA VAL A 66 -22.68 6.60 -6.38
C VAL A 66 -22.51 5.46 -7.37
N THR A 67 -21.32 5.35 -7.95
CA THR A 67 -20.90 4.21 -8.78
C THR A 67 -19.86 3.38 -8.04
N PHE A 68 -19.60 2.15 -8.48
CA PHE A 68 -18.61 1.28 -7.85
C PHE A 68 -17.89 0.37 -8.85
N GLN A 69 -16.75 -0.17 -8.41
CA GLN A 69 -16.00 -1.24 -9.06
C GLN A 69 -15.64 -2.28 -8.00
N THR A 70 -16.06 -3.54 -8.21
CA THR A 70 -15.75 -4.65 -7.30
C THR A 70 -14.32 -5.13 -7.48
N THR A 71 -13.77 -5.73 -6.43
CA THR A 71 -12.44 -6.37 -6.44
C THR A 71 -12.51 -7.71 -5.73
N GLU A 72 -11.55 -8.60 -6.00
CA GLU A 72 -11.52 -9.94 -5.42
C GLU A 72 -11.05 -9.92 -3.96
N SER A 73 -10.30 -8.88 -3.57
CA SER A 73 -9.79 -8.73 -2.22
C SER A 73 -9.82 -7.28 -1.72
N VAL A 74 -9.73 -7.14 -0.39
CA VAL A 74 -9.60 -5.84 0.29
C VAL A 74 -8.26 -5.16 -0.06
N LEU A 75 -7.21 -5.96 -0.28
CA LEU A 75 -5.91 -5.45 -0.70
C LEU A 75 -6.02 -4.84 -2.10
N GLU A 76 -6.65 -5.55 -3.03
CA GLU A 76 -6.86 -5.05 -4.38
C GLU A 76 -7.71 -3.77 -4.39
N ALA A 77 -8.79 -3.70 -3.61
CA ALA A 77 -9.58 -2.47 -3.44
C ALA A 77 -8.71 -1.28 -2.99
N LEU A 78 -7.78 -1.53 -2.07
CA LEU A 78 -6.86 -0.51 -1.57
C LEU A 78 -5.86 -0.04 -2.64
N LEU A 79 -5.30 -0.96 -3.40
CA LEU A 79 -4.38 -0.64 -4.50
C LEU A 79 -5.10 0.14 -5.60
N LEU A 80 -6.30 -0.30 -5.97
CA LEU A 80 -7.13 0.32 -6.99
C LEU A 80 -7.56 1.73 -6.56
N GLU A 81 -8.02 1.91 -5.32
CA GLU A 81 -8.35 3.22 -4.75
C GLU A 81 -7.16 4.18 -4.86
N SER A 82 -5.97 3.77 -4.38
CA SER A 82 -4.78 4.62 -4.44
C SER A 82 -4.43 5.03 -5.86
N LYS A 83 -4.52 4.09 -6.82
CA LYS A 83 -4.31 4.35 -8.24
C LYS A 83 -5.31 5.36 -8.80
N LEU A 84 -6.60 5.19 -8.49
CA LEU A 84 -7.67 6.03 -9.01
C LEU A 84 -7.66 7.44 -8.39
N ILE A 85 -7.36 7.59 -7.11
CA ILE A 85 -7.20 8.90 -6.45
C ILE A 85 -6.06 9.68 -7.10
N LYS A 86 -4.92 9.03 -7.38
CA LYS A 86 -3.80 9.67 -8.09
C LYS A 86 -4.16 10.05 -9.52
N LYS A 87 -4.92 9.21 -10.22
CA LYS A 87 -5.34 9.45 -11.61
C LYS A 87 -6.35 10.59 -11.73
N HIS A 88 -7.34 10.65 -10.84
CA HIS A 88 -8.47 11.57 -10.95
C HIS A 88 -8.37 12.80 -10.04
N ASN A 89 -7.46 12.78 -9.05
CA ASN A 89 -7.25 13.83 -8.06
C ASN A 89 -8.54 14.45 -7.47
N PRO A 90 -9.52 13.65 -6.99
CA PRO A 90 -10.84 14.16 -6.63
C PRO A 90 -10.79 15.26 -5.58
N PRO A 91 -11.67 16.26 -5.62
CA PRO A 91 -11.61 17.42 -4.74
C PRO A 91 -11.73 17.04 -3.26
N TYR A 92 -12.41 15.95 -2.89
CA TYR A 92 -12.63 15.60 -1.48
C TYR A 92 -11.64 14.59 -0.88
N ASN A 93 -10.70 14.03 -1.66
CA ASN A 93 -9.67 13.09 -1.18
C ASN A 93 -8.42 13.80 -0.60
N ALA A 94 -8.55 14.61 0.45
CA ALA A 94 -7.46 15.47 0.93
C ALA A 94 -6.23 14.69 1.45
N LYS A 95 -6.47 13.63 2.22
CA LYS A 95 -5.41 12.88 2.93
C LYS A 95 -4.75 11.81 2.06
N GLU A 96 -5.50 11.20 1.16
CA GLU A 96 -5.00 10.11 0.31
C GLU A 96 -4.27 10.59 -0.95
N LYS A 97 -4.17 11.90 -1.17
CA LYS A 97 -3.33 12.52 -2.22
C LYS A 97 -1.84 12.46 -1.93
N ASP A 98 -1.44 12.09 -0.72
CA ASP A 98 -0.03 11.96 -0.34
C ASP A 98 0.66 10.89 -1.21
N ASN A 99 1.84 11.22 -1.74
CA ASN A 99 2.58 10.42 -2.72
C ASN A 99 3.29 9.20 -2.12
N LYS A 100 2.71 8.62 -1.06
CA LYS A 100 3.20 7.42 -0.42
C LYS A 100 3.02 6.24 -1.38
N SER A 101 4.13 5.69 -1.84
CA SER A 101 4.19 4.41 -2.54
C SER A 101 4.12 3.27 -1.53
N PHE A 102 3.59 2.13 -1.95
CA PHE A 102 3.64 0.92 -1.14
C PHE A 102 5.07 0.45 -0.92
N SER A 103 5.28 -0.35 0.12
CA SER A 103 6.56 -0.98 0.41
C SER A 103 6.63 -2.39 -0.16
N CYS A 104 7.83 -2.87 -0.46
CA CYS A 104 8.10 -4.23 -0.90
C CYS A 104 9.34 -4.77 -0.18
N VAL A 105 9.44 -6.11 -0.18
CA VAL A 105 10.66 -6.83 0.17
C VAL A 105 11.29 -7.31 -1.13
N VAL A 106 12.56 -7.00 -1.33
CA VAL A 106 13.31 -7.36 -2.54
C VAL A 106 14.43 -8.31 -2.13
N ILE A 107 14.53 -9.46 -2.80
CA ILE A 107 15.64 -10.39 -2.67
C ILE A 107 16.52 -10.25 -3.91
N THR A 108 17.74 -9.74 -3.75
CA THR A 108 18.66 -9.51 -4.88
C THR A 108 19.23 -10.82 -5.45
N LYS A 109 19.62 -10.81 -6.72
CA LYS A 109 20.20 -11.97 -7.44
C LYS A 109 21.74 -11.97 -7.47
N GLU A 110 22.38 -11.14 -6.66
CA GLU A 110 23.84 -11.12 -6.54
C GLU A 110 24.35 -12.39 -5.83
N GLN A 111 25.65 -12.69 -5.92
CA GLN A 111 26.27 -13.90 -5.38
C GLN A 111 25.95 -14.15 -3.89
N PHE A 112 25.82 -13.07 -3.11
CA PHE A 112 25.34 -13.13 -1.72
C PHE A 112 24.03 -12.33 -1.62
N PRO A 113 22.85 -12.94 -1.80
CA PRO A 113 21.58 -12.22 -1.85
C PRO A 113 21.34 -11.32 -0.64
N ARG A 114 20.79 -10.12 -0.90
CA ARG A 114 20.32 -9.20 0.14
C ARG A 114 18.80 -9.23 0.18
N VAL A 115 18.25 -9.19 1.40
CA VAL A 115 16.82 -8.97 1.66
C VAL A 115 16.62 -7.51 2.06
N LEU A 116 15.99 -6.74 1.19
CA LEU A 116 15.87 -5.29 1.29
C LEU A 116 14.41 -4.90 1.48
N ILE A 117 14.14 -4.00 2.43
CA ILE A 117 12.83 -3.34 2.56
C ILE A 117 12.93 -1.96 1.91
N MET A 118 12.14 -1.70 0.88
CA MET A 118 12.11 -0.39 0.23
C MET A 118 10.72 -0.04 -0.29
N ARG A 119 10.56 1.18 -0.82
CA ARG A 119 9.33 1.56 -1.51
C ARG A 119 9.37 1.03 -2.94
N ILE A 120 8.21 0.68 -3.50
CA ILE A 120 8.11 0.17 -4.88
C ILE A 120 8.71 1.17 -5.88
N ARG A 121 8.43 2.46 -5.74
CA ARG A 121 9.02 3.51 -6.59
C ARG A 121 10.56 3.56 -6.54
N ASP A 122 11.17 3.16 -5.42
CA ASP A 122 12.62 3.16 -5.26
C ASP A 122 13.21 1.87 -5.86
N TYR A 123 12.49 0.75 -5.72
CA TYR A 123 12.79 -0.51 -6.40
C TYR A 123 12.79 -0.34 -7.92
N GLU A 124 11.71 0.22 -8.48
CA GLU A 124 11.56 0.43 -9.93
C GLU A 124 12.63 1.34 -10.54
N LYS A 125 13.22 2.23 -9.73
CA LYS A 125 14.32 3.12 -10.16
C LYS A 125 15.70 2.47 -10.08
N ARG A 126 15.89 1.52 -9.17
CA ARG A 126 17.22 0.99 -8.81
C ARG A 126 17.48 -0.42 -9.32
N TYR A 127 16.43 -1.18 -9.63
CA TYR A 127 16.54 -2.58 -9.98
C TYR A 127 15.74 -2.92 -11.22
N THR A 128 16.27 -3.84 -12.01
CA THR A 128 15.56 -4.51 -13.09
C THR A 128 15.23 -5.94 -12.70
N LYS A 129 14.41 -6.63 -13.51
CA LYS A 129 14.12 -8.06 -13.31
C LYS A 129 15.37 -8.96 -13.32
N LYS A 130 16.48 -8.51 -13.92
CA LYS A 130 17.73 -9.28 -13.97
C LYS A 130 18.49 -9.24 -12.64
N ASP A 131 18.32 -8.17 -11.87
CA ASP A 131 19.07 -7.91 -10.64
C ASP A 131 18.43 -8.56 -9.40
N VAL A 132 17.24 -9.15 -9.57
CA VAL A 132 16.35 -9.53 -8.46
C VAL A 132 15.85 -10.95 -8.63
N GLN A 133 15.95 -11.72 -7.55
CA GLN A 133 15.46 -13.08 -7.47
C GLN A 133 13.97 -13.12 -7.17
N ALA A 134 13.51 -12.29 -6.22
CA ALA A 134 12.10 -12.23 -5.83
C ALA A 134 11.72 -10.85 -5.30
N VAL A 135 10.46 -10.48 -5.49
CA VAL A 135 9.84 -9.28 -4.90
C VAL A 135 8.53 -9.67 -4.25
N TYR A 136 8.36 -9.30 -2.98
CA TYR A 136 7.14 -9.52 -2.22
C TYR A 136 6.48 -8.20 -1.85
N GLY A 137 5.16 -8.16 -1.93
CA GLY A 137 4.33 -6.98 -1.70
C GLY A 137 3.26 -6.84 -2.78
N PRO A 138 2.58 -5.69 -2.88
CA PRO A 138 2.77 -4.47 -2.09
C PRO A 138 2.31 -4.59 -0.63
N PHE A 139 3.08 -4.03 0.29
CA PHE A 139 2.73 -3.88 1.70
C PHE A 139 2.25 -2.45 1.99
N THR A 140 1.12 -2.35 2.66
CA THR A 140 0.43 -1.09 2.99
C THR A 140 1.06 -0.36 4.16
N SER A 141 1.60 -1.10 5.13
CA SER A 141 2.23 -0.58 6.35
C SER A 141 3.70 -0.94 6.38
N LEU A 142 4.56 0.07 6.25
CA LEU A 142 6.01 -0.10 6.38
C LEU A 142 6.40 -0.54 7.80
N GLN A 143 5.67 -0.08 8.82
CA GLN A 143 5.94 -0.44 10.21
C GLN A 143 5.67 -1.93 10.45
N THR A 144 4.47 -2.40 10.08
CA THR A 144 4.09 -3.81 10.20
C THR A 144 5.03 -4.71 9.40
N LEU A 145 5.46 -4.28 8.22
CA LEU A 145 6.45 -5.01 7.43
C LEU A 145 7.79 -5.12 8.15
N ARG A 146 8.30 -4.04 8.73
CA ARG A 146 9.56 -4.05 9.50
C ARG A 146 9.46 -4.97 10.72
N ASP A 147 8.34 -4.94 11.42
CA ASP A 147 8.11 -5.79 12.59
C ASP A 147 8.09 -7.28 12.19
N ALA A 148 7.39 -7.63 11.11
CA ALA A 148 7.39 -8.98 10.56
C ALA A 148 8.80 -9.44 10.14
N MET A 149 9.54 -8.59 9.41
CA MET A 149 10.91 -8.89 8.99
C MET A 149 11.88 -9.03 10.17
N LYS A 150 11.67 -8.30 11.26
CA LYS A 150 12.45 -8.45 12.50
C LYS A 150 12.24 -9.81 13.15
N ILE A 151 11.03 -10.36 13.09
CA ILE A 151 10.73 -11.72 13.57
C ILE A 151 11.39 -12.74 12.64
N ILE A 152 11.19 -12.62 11.33
CA ILE A 152 11.78 -13.52 10.32
C ILE A 152 13.30 -13.56 10.47
N ARG A 153 13.97 -12.42 10.68
CA ARG A 153 15.43 -12.34 10.83
C ARG A 153 15.97 -13.18 11.99
N LYS A 154 15.17 -13.40 13.05
CA LYS A 154 15.57 -14.23 14.19
C LYS A 154 15.52 -15.74 13.87
N LEU A 155 14.62 -16.13 12.97
CA LEU A 155 14.44 -17.53 12.55
C LEU A 155 15.35 -17.87 11.36
N PHE A 156 15.45 -16.94 10.42
CA PHE A 156 16.23 -17.03 9.21
C PHE A 156 17.11 -15.77 9.09
N PRO A 157 18.31 -15.79 9.68
CA PRO A 157 19.30 -14.72 9.52
C PRO A 157 19.52 -14.38 8.04
N TYR A 158 19.60 -13.10 7.70
CA TYR A 158 19.75 -12.66 6.31
C TYR A 158 20.59 -11.38 6.17
N ARG A 159 21.24 -11.24 5.01
CA ARG A 159 22.02 -10.06 4.63
C ARG A 159 21.10 -8.92 4.18
N ASP A 160 21.36 -7.69 4.60
CA ASP A 160 20.62 -6.50 4.14
C ASP A 160 21.55 -5.35 3.70
N LYS A 161 22.50 -4.93 4.53
CA LYS A 161 23.31 -3.72 4.28
C LYS A 161 24.79 -3.97 4.08
N CYS A 162 25.35 -5.06 4.59
CA CYS A 162 26.79 -5.25 4.52
C CYS A 162 27.24 -5.51 3.09
N GLU A 163 28.45 -5.12 2.75
CA GLU A 163 29.12 -5.50 1.51
C GLU A 163 30.18 -6.56 1.86
N PRO A 164 30.26 -7.68 1.12
CA PRO A 164 31.28 -8.68 1.34
C PRO A 164 32.65 -8.05 1.12
N CYS A 165 33.60 -8.36 1.99
CA CYS A 165 35.00 -8.01 1.77
C CYS A 165 35.52 -8.80 0.56
N ILE A 166 36.11 -8.09 -0.41
CA ILE A 166 36.75 -8.68 -1.59
C ILE A 166 38.22 -8.33 -1.52
N VAL A 167 39.09 -9.34 -1.50
CA VAL A 167 40.55 -9.18 -1.54
C VAL A 167 41.08 -10.05 -2.67
N ASP A 168 41.84 -9.46 -3.59
CA ASP A 168 42.39 -10.14 -4.77
C ASP A 168 41.32 -10.84 -5.64
N GLY A 169 40.11 -10.28 -5.71
CA GLY A 169 39.00 -10.86 -6.46
C GLY A 169 38.32 -12.06 -5.79
N VAL A 170 38.72 -12.41 -4.56
CA VAL A 170 38.17 -13.55 -3.80
C VAL A 170 37.39 -13.05 -2.59
N TYR A 171 36.20 -13.61 -2.38
CA TYR A 171 35.39 -13.39 -1.19
C TYR A 171 35.99 -14.17 -0.01
N GLY A 172 36.32 -13.52 1.09
CA GLY A 172 36.88 -14.25 2.23
C GLY A 172 37.14 -13.46 3.50
N LEU A 173 37.20 -14.21 4.60
CA LEU A 173 37.66 -13.77 5.92
C LEU A 173 39.20 -13.81 5.94
N ARG A 174 39.86 -12.82 5.33
CA ARG A 174 41.28 -12.55 5.67
C ARG A 174 41.35 -11.77 6.98
N THR A 175 42.53 -11.71 7.61
CA THR A 175 42.80 -10.95 8.84
C THR A 175 42.38 -9.47 8.76
N SER A 176 42.31 -8.91 7.56
CA SER A 176 41.85 -7.54 7.27
C SER A 176 40.32 -7.39 7.13
N CYS A 177 39.57 -8.48 6.94
CA CYS A 177 38.14 -8.46 6.70
C CYS A 177 37.36 -8.69 8.01
N LYS A 178 36.64 -7.68 8.47
CA LYS A 178 35.80 -7.78 9.67
C LYS A 178 34.36 -8.14 9.30
N PRO A 179 33.71 -9.07 10.03
CA PRO A 179 32.30 -9.34 9.83
C PRO A 179 31.46 -8.10 10.18
N CYS A 180 30.38 -7.90 9.43
CA CYS A 180 29.46 -6.81 9.72
C CYS A 180 28.79 -6.99 11.08
N PHE A 181 28.24 -5.91 11.63
CA PHE A 181 27.58 -5.95 12.94
C PHE A 181 26.53 -7.06 13.03
N ASN A 182 25.67 -7.19 12.03
CA ASN A 182 24.62 -8.21 12.00
C ASN A 182 25.17 -9.64 11.98
N ALA A 183 26.29 -9.89 11.30
CA ALA A 183 26.96 -11.20 11.31
C ALA A 183 27.56 -11.49 12.71
N LYS A 184 28.16 -10.49 13.38
CA LYS A 184 28.69 -10.66 14.74
C LYS A 184 27.63 -11.08 15.75
N ILE A 185 26.39 -10.61 15.59
CA ILE A 185 25.25 -10.96 16.45
C ILE A 185 24.38 -12.10 15.88
N LYS A 186 24.89 -12.87 14.91
CA LYS A 186 24.23 -14.03 14.29
C LYS A 186 22.86 -13.73 13.65
N LEU A 187 22.70 -12.53 13.10
CA LEU A 187 21.51 -12.10 12.36
C LEU A 187 21.76 -11.99 10.85
N CYS A 188 22.94 -12.34 10.35
CA CYS A 188 23.33 -12.37 8.94
C CYS A 188 24.22 -13.58 8.70
#